data_AF-A0A1Y1CPF7-F1
#
_entry.id   AF-A0A1Y1CPF7-F1
#
_cell.length_a   1.000
_cell.length_b   1.000
_cell.length_c   1.000
_cell.angle_alpha   90.00
_cell.angle_beta   90.00
_cell.angle_gamma   90.00
#
_symmetry.space_group_name_H-M   'P 1'
#
loop_
_entity.id
_entity.type
_entity.pdbx_description
1 polymer ?
#
loop_
_entity_poly.entity_id
_entity_poly.type
_entity_poly.pdbx_seq_one_letter_code
_entity_poly.pdbx_strand_id
1 'polypeptide(L)'
;MEVILKQDIHSLGYKNDIVVVKNGYGRNYLIPKGIATLATESAKKMNAENMRQRAHKEEKIKNEALEVAKKLEGVTLSVGAKTSTTGKIFGSVNNIQIAEALIAKGFEIDRKVIAIKDVVKEIGKYTATIKLHKEVKVDIEFDVVSE
;
A
#
# COMPACT_ATOMS: atom_id res chain seq x y z
N MET A 1 20.13 -7.08 -31.36
CA MET A 1 18.95 -7.92 -31.05
C MET A 1 18.12 -7.23 -29.99
N GLU A 2 16.80 -7.16 -30.16
CA GLU A 2 15.90 -6.59 -29.16
C GLU A 2 15.34 -7.69 -28.26
N VAL A 3 15.32 -7.44 -26.95
CA VAL A 3 14.78 -8.36 -25.96
C VAL A 3 13.90 -7.61 -24.95
N ILE A 4 12.87 -8.28 -24.46
CA ILE A 4 12.02 -7.82 -23.35
C ILE A 4 12.56 -8.45 -22.07
N LEU A 5 12.93 -7.65 -21.09
CA LEU A 5 13.43 -8.14 -19.80
C LEU A 5 12.29 -8.75 -18.97
N LYS A 6 12.53 -9.89 -18.34
CA LYS A 6 11.59 -10.55 -17.41
C LYS A 6 11.88 -10.25 -15.95
N GLN A 7 13.05 -9.71 -15.67
CA GLN A 7 13.54 -9.35 -14.35
C GLN A 7 14.35 -8.07 -14.44
N ASP A 8 14.52 -7.39 -13.31
CA ASP A 8 15.33 -6.19 -13.22
C ASP A 8 16.82 -6.56 -13.32
N ILE A 9 17.56 -5.80 -14.13
CA ILE A 9 19.01 -5.96 -14.27
C ILE A 9 19.63 -4.57 -14.19
N HIS A 10 20.46 -4.36 -13.18
CA HIS A 10 21.06 -3.05 -12.88
C HIS A 10 21.73 -2.37 -14.09
N SER A 11 22.38 -3.13 -14.97
CA SER A 11 23.10 -2.60 -16.13
C SER A 11 22.25 -2.43 -17.40
N LEU A 12 21.03 -2.97 -17.45
CA LEU A 12 20.22 -3.00 -18.67
C LEU A 12 18.87 -2.29 -18.54
N GLY A 13 18.18 -2.45 -17.40
CA GLY A 13 16.86 -1.87 -17.20
C GLY A 13 15.97 -2.69 -16.27
N TYR A 14 14.69 -2.36 -16.27
CA TYR A 14 13.69 -2.96 -15.41
C TYR A 14 12.88 -4.03 -16.16
N LYS A 15 12.14 -4.82 -15.38
CA LYS A 15 11.22 -5.82 -15.89
C LYS A 15 10.19 -5.20 -16.84
N ASN A 16 9.96 -5.88 -17.96
CA ASN A 16 9.12 -5.52 -19.10
C ASN A 16 9.70 -4.43 -20.02
N ASP A 17 10.92 -3.93 -19.76
CA ASP A 17 11.59 -3.01 -20.68
C ASP A 17 12.06 -3.71 -21.96
N ILE A 18 11.95 -3.00 -23.08
CA ILE A 18 12.50 -3.42 -24.37
C ILE A 18 13.89 -2.82 -24.50
N VAL A 19 14.91 -3.67 -24.53
CA VAL A 19 16.32 -3.24 -24.59
C VAL A 19 17.03 -3.85 -25.79
N VAL A 20 17.94 -3.07 -26.38
CA VAL A 20 18.79 -3.52 -27.48
C VAL A 20 20.07 -4.09 -26.91
N VAL A 21 20.32 -5.38 -27.16
CA VAL A 21 21.52 -6.09 -26.70
C VAL A 21 22.32 -6.68 -27.84
N LYS A 22 23.60 -6.96 -27.57
CA LYS A 22 24.47 -7.74 -28.46
C LYS A 22 23.88 -9.14 -28.64
N ASN A 23 23.92 -9.65 -29.87
CA ASN A 23 23.28 -10.92 -30.24
C ASN A 23 23.74 -12.10 -29.37
N GLY A 24 25.04 -12.21 -29.07
CA GLY A 24 25.57 -13.28 -28.22
C GLY A 24 25.07 -13.22 -26.78
N TYR A 25 24.96 -12.01 -26.23
CA TYR A 25 24.47 -11.82 -24.86
C TYR A 25 22.97 -12.17 -24.73
N GLY A 26 22.16 -11.79 -25.71
CA GLY A 26 20.75 -12.20 -25.77
C GLY A 26 20.57 -13.70 -25.94
N ARG A 27 21.19 -14.29 -26.97
CA ARG A 27 20.99 -15.70 -27.36
C ARG A 27 21.63 -16.71 -26.41
N ASN A 28 22.80 -16.42 -25.86
CA ASN A 28 23.56 -17.39 -25.07
C ASN A 28 23.37 -17.21 -23.55
N TYR A 29 22.93 -16.04 -23.10
CA TYR A 29 22.83 -15.73 -21.67
C TYR A 29 21.41 -15.36 -21.25
N LEU A 30 20.84 -14.27 -21.79
CA LEU A 30 19.57 -13.72 -21.29
C LEU A 30 18.37 -14.63 -21.56
N ILE A 31 18.25 -15.16 -22.78
CA ILE A 31 17.11 -16.00 -23.17
C ILE A 31 17.17 -17.40 -22.54
N PRO A 32 18.30 -18.14 -22.59
CA PRO A 32 18.38 -19.47 -22.01
C PRO A 32 18.20 -19.47 -20.49
N LYS A 33 18.64 -18.41 -19.80
CA LYS A 33 18.43 -18.25 -18.36
C LYS A 33 17.03 -17.73 -17.98
N GLY A 34 16.15 -17.48 -18.96
CA GLY A 34 14.81 -16.95 -18.72
C GLY A 34 14.77 -15.50 -18.23
N ILE A 35 15.90 -14.79 -18.29
CA ILE A 35 16.07 -13.40 -17.85
C ILE A 35 15.41 -12.42 -18.82
N ALA A 36 15.36 -12.76 -20.11
CA ALA A 36 14.70 -11.97 -21.14
C ALA A 36 14.02 -12.87 -22.19
N THR A 37 13.13 -12.28 -22.98
CA THR A 37 12.50 -12.91 -24.14
C THR A 37 12.76 -12.11 -25.40
N LEU A 38 12.73 -12.76 -26.56
CA LEU A 38 12.86 -12.06 -27.82
C LEU A 38 11.73 -11.04 -28.02
N ALA A 39 12.08 -9.80 -28.36
CA ALA A 39 11.11 -8.74 -28.60
C ALA A 39 10.54 -8.83 -30.03
N THR A 40 9.76 -9.88 -30.32
CA THR A 40 9.01 -9.95 -31.57
C THR A 40 7.86 -8.94 -31.58
N GLU A 41 7.36 -8.56 -32.75
CA GLU A 41 6.22 -7.63 -32.86
C GLU A 41 4.99 -8.10 -32.07
N SER A 42 4.72 -9.42 -32.06
CA SER A 42 3.68 -10.02 -31.23
C SER A 42 3.98 -9.86 -29.73
N ALA A 43 5.21 -10.17 -29.30
CA ALA A 43 5.61 -10.05 -27.90
C ALA A 43 5.59 -8.61 -27.40
N LYS A 44 5.98 -7.63 -28.22
CA LYS A 44 5.89 -6.20 -27.91
C LYS A 44 4.45 -5.76 -27.69
N LYS A 45 3.53 -6.17 -28.58
CA LYS A 45 2.09 -5.88 -28.44
C LYS A 45 1.51 -6.50 -27.17
N MET A 46 1.81 -7.78 -26.90
CA MET A 46 1.37 -8.45 -25.67
C MET A 46 1.92 -7.78 -24.42
N ASN A 47 3.19 -7.37 -24.43
CA ASN A 47 3.81 -6.67 -23.31
C ASN A 47 3.15 -5.32 -23.05
N ALA A 48 2.91 -4.53 -24.10
CA ALA A 48 2.23 -3.24 -24.00
C ALA A 48 0.81 -3.40 -23.44
N GLU A 49 0.07 -4.40 -23.91
CA GLU A 49 -1.27 -4.70 -23.42
C GLU A 49 -1.26 -5.13 -21.94
N ASN A 50 -0.35 -6.04 -21.56
CA ASN A 50 -0.19 -6.45 -20.17
C ASN A 50 0.17 -5.28 -19.25
N MET A 51 1.03 -4.36 -19.71
CA MET A 51 1.39 -3.16 -18.97
C MET A 51 0.19 -2.22 -18.80
N ARG A 52 -0.61 -2.01 -19.85
CA ARG A 52 -1.86 -1.23 -19.76
C ARG A 52 -2.85 -1.85 -18.79
N GLN A 53 -3.07 -3.15 -18.87
CA GLN A 53 -3.99 -3.84 -17.95
C GLN A 53 -3.54 -3.76 -16.50
N ARG A 54 -2.23 -3.86 -16.25
CA ARG A 54 -1.66 -3.67 -14.91
C ARG A 54 -1.84 -2.25 -14.43
N ALA A 55 -1.50 -1.26 -15.25
CA ALA A 55 -1.67 0.15 -14.92
C ALA A 55 -3.14 0.48 -14.60
N HIS A 56 -4.09 0.00 -15.41
CA HIS A 56 -5.51 0.19 -15.13
C HIS A 56 -5.97 -0.49 -13.84
N LYS A 57 -5.47 -1.69 -13.53
CA LYS A 57 -5.77 -2.36 -12.26
C LYS A 57 -5.20 -1.60 -11.07
N GLU A 58 -3.96 -1.13 -11.16
CA GLU A 58 -3.32 -0.32 -10.11
C GLU A 58 -4.04 1.01 -9.92
N GLU A 59 -4.46 1.66 -10.99
CA GLU A 59 -5.23 2.90 -10.95
C GLU A 59 -6.62 2.68 -10.33
N LYS A 60 -7.31 1.58 -10.65
CA LYS A 60 -8.58 1.22 -10.02
C LYS A 60 -8.43 1.04 -8.51
N ILE A 61 -7.42 0.28 -8.08
CA ILE A 61 -7.12 0.05 -6.65
C ILE A 61 -6.77 1.38 -5.96
N LYS A 62 -5.97 2.23 -6.62
CA LYS A 62 -5.64 3.56 -6.10
C LYS A 62 -6.88 4.43 -5.95
N ASN A 63 -7.78 4.42 -6.93
CA ASN A 63 -9.02 5.20 -6.89
C ASN A 63 -9.96 4.68 -5.79
N GLU A 64 -10.13 3.37 -5.64
CA GLU A 64 -10.90 2.77 -4.55
C GLU A 64 -10.32 3.17 -3.17
N ALA A 65 -8.99 3.12 -3.02
CA ALA A 65 -8.32 3.58 -1.80
C ALA A 65 -8.53 5.09 -1.55
N LEU A 66 -8.56 5.91 -2.60
CA LEU A 66 -8.80 7.35 -2.50
C LEU A 66 -10.25 7.68 -2.15
N GLU A 67 -11.21 6.90 -2.64
CA GLU A 67 -12.63 7.03 -2.25
C GLU A 67 -12.84 6.67 -0.78
N VAL A 68 -12.23 5.58 -0.31
CA VAL A 68 -12.25 5.22 1.10
C VAL A 68 -11.55 6.29 1.94
N ALA A 69 -10.44 6.84 1.45
CA ALA A 69 -9.73 7.91 2.12
C ALA A 69 -10.61 9.14 2.35
N LYS A 70 -11.31 9.60 1.31
CA LYS A 70 -12.25 10.73 1.39
C LYS A 70 -13.41 10.48 2.36
N LYS A 71 -13.88 9.24 2.50
CA LYS A 71 -14.93 8.90 3.45
C LYS A 71 -14.43 8.88 4.90
N LEU A 72 -13.13 8.65 5.10
CA LEU A 72 -12.49 8.65 6.41
C LEU A 72 -12.05 10.05 6.84
N GLU A 73 -11.75 10.95 5.89
CA GLU A 73 -11.47 12.36 6.18
C GLU A 73 -12.68 13.01 6.87
N GLY A 74 -12.49 13.44 8.12
CA GLY A 74 -13.53 14.06 8.95
C GLY A 74 -14.27 13.10 9.89
N VAL A 75 -13.97 11.80 9.87
CA VAL A 75 -14.49 10.88 10.88
C VAL A 75 -13.70 11.06 12.17
N THR A 76 -14.32 11.59 13.22
CA THR A 76 -13.76 11.57 14.57
C THR A 76 -14.13 10.27 15.26
N LEU A 77 -13.17 9.53 15.79
CA LEU A 77 -13.45 8.29 16.55
C LEU A 77 -13.47 8.59 18.04
N SER A 78 -14.27 7.84 18.80
CA SER A 78 -14.21 7.83 20.26
C SER A 78 -13.85 6.42 20.70
N VAL A 79 -12.72 6.29 21.38
CA VAL A 79 -12.24 5.00 21.89
C VAL A 79 -12.37 5.01 23.40
N GLY A 80 -13.22 4.13 23.92
CA GLY A 80 -13.36 3.92 25.36
C GLY A 80 -12.14 3.20 25.93
N ALA A 81 -11.57 3.73 27.01
CA ALA A 81 -10.50 3.09 27.73
C ALA A 81 -10.70 3.22 29.24
N LYS A 82 -10.38 2.16 29.99
CA LYS A 82 -10.44 2.17 31.46
C LYS A 82 -9.38 3.10 32.02
N THR A 83 -9.78 4.07 32.83
CA THR A 83 -8.87 5.11 33.34
C THR A 83 -8.82 5.14 34.87
N SER A 84 -7.66 5.50 35.41
CA SER A 84 -7.50 5.84 36.82
C SER A 84 -8.14 7.21 37.12
N THR A 85 -8.42 7.48 38.40
CA THR A 85 -8.91 8.79 38.89
C THR A 85 -8.01 9.98 38.53
N THR A 86 -6.76 9.72 38.16
CA THR A 86 -5.76 10.72 37.73
C THR A 86 -5.72 10.96 36.21
N GLY A 87 -6.63 10.38 35.42
CA GLY A 87 -6.69 10.57 33.96
C GLY A 87 -5.70 9.71 33.15
N LYS A 88 -4.95 8.83 33.81
CA LYS A 88 -4.09 7.83 33.16
C LYS A 88 -4.87 6.58 32.79
N ILE A 89 -4.64 6.06 31.59
CA ILE A 89 -5.28 4.85 31.09
C ILE A 89 -4.60 3.62 31.73
N PHE A 90 -5.40 2.64 32.14
CA PHE A 90 -4.91 1.32 32.50
C PHE A 90 -4.52 0.56 31.22
N GLY A 91 -3.26 0.71 30.82
CA GLY A 91 -2.71 0.09 29.60
C GLY A 91 -2.36 1.14 28.52
N SER A 92 -2.60 0.78 27.26
CA SER A 92 -2.43 1.68 26.12
C SER A 92 -3.51 1.45 25.07
N VAL A 93 -3.92 2.51 24.39
CA VAL A 93 -4.76 2.37 23.20
C VAL A 93 -3.93 1.83 22.05
N ASN A 94 -4.33 0.68 21.52
CA ASN A 94 -3.62 -0.03 20.46
C ASN A 94 -4.38 0.02 19.14
N ASN A 95 -3.68 -0.29 18.04
CA ASN A 95 -4.28 -0.34 16.69
C ASN A 95 -5.53 -1.23 16.59
N ILE A 96 -5.65 -2.25 17.46
CA ILE A 96 -6.81 -3.15 17.50
C ILE A 96 -8.07 -2.39 17.88
N GLN A 97 -8.02 -1.57 18.94
CA GLN A 97 -9.17 -0.80 19.41
C GLN A 97 -9.60 0.25 18.39
N ILE A 98 -8.63 0.86 17.69
CA ILE A 98 -8.93 1.80 16.59
C ILE A 98 -9.59 1.06 15.42
N ALA A 99 -9.10 -0.12 15.04
CA ALA A 99 -9.70 -0.94 13.99
C ALA A 99 -11.15 -1.34 14.36
N GLU A 100 -11.38 -1.77 15.60
CA GLU A 100 -12.73 -2.10 16.09
C GLU A 100 -13.67 -0.89 16.07
N ALA A 101 -13.19 0.29 16.49
CA ALA A 101 -13.95 1.53 16.44
C ALA A 101 -14.29 1.95 15.00
N LEU A 102 -13.38 1.71 14.04
CA LEU A 102 -13.62 1.94 12.61
C LEU A 102 -14.63 0.96 12.03
N ILE A 103 -14.55 -0.32 12.41
CA ILE A 103 -15.52 -1.35 12.00
C ILE A 103 -16.92 -1.01 12.52
N ALA A 104 -17.02 -0.53 13.77
CA ALA A 104 -18.29 -0.08 14.34
C ALA A 104 -18.92 1.10 13.58
N LYS A 105 -18.10 1.91 12.89
CA LYS A 105 -18.54 2.98 11.97
C LYS A 105 -18.77 2.51 10.53
N GLY A 106 -18.61 1.22 10.23
CA GLY A 106 -18.82 0.64 8.91
C GLY A 106 -17.60 0.67 7.99
N PHE A 107 -16.40 0.91 8.54
CA PHE A 107 -15.15 0.86 7.78
C PHE A 107 -14.36 -0.41 8.11
N GLU A 108 -14.28 -1.34 7.16
CA GLU A 108 -13.45 -2.55 7.29
C GLU A 108 -11.97 -2.22 7.06
N ILE A 109 -11.26 -1.85 8.12
CA ILE A 109 -9.83 -1.49 8.07
C ILE A 109 -9.03 -2.45 8.94
N ASP A 110 -8.00 -3.08 8.36
CA ASP A 110 -7.10 -3.98 9.09
C ASP A 110 -6.15 -3.21 10.02
N ARG A 111 -5.95 -3.72 11.23
CA ARG A 111 -5.00 -3.18 12.22
C ARG A 111 -3.55 -3.01 11.69
N LYS A 112 -3.15 -3.76 10.66
CA LYS A 112 -1.81 -3.69 10.04
C LYS A 112 -1.59 -2.41 9.24
N VAL A 113 -2.65 -1.81 8.73
CA VAL A 113 -2.55 -0.57 7.96
C VAL A 113 -2.62 0.68 8.85
N ILE A 114 -2.99 0.52 10.11
CA ILE A 114 -3.06 1.61 11.09
C ILE A 114 -1.68 1.81 11.73
N ALA A 115 -1.24 3.05 11.82
CA ALA A 115 -0.01 3.45 12.50
C ALA A 115 -0.29 4.60 13.46
N ILE A 116 -0.04 4.37 14.75
CA ILE A 116 -0.08 5.39 15.79
C ILE A 116 1.37 5.79 16.06
N LYS A 117 1.66 7.10 16.06
CA LYS A 117 3.02 7.61 16.29
C LYS A 117 3.46 7.42 17.74
N ASP A 118 2.55 7.68 18.67
CA ASP A 118 2.83 7.71 20.11
C ASP A 118 2.00 6.69 20.88
N VAL A 119 2.56 6.17 21.97
CA VAL A 119 1.83 5.26 22.85
C VAL A 119 0.81 6.07 23.65
N VAL A 120 -0.47 5.85 23.38
CA VAL A 120 -1.56 6.57 24.03
C VAL A 120 -1.83 5.98 25.41
N LYS A 121 -1.43 6.72 26.47
CA LYS A 121 -1.57 6.32 27.89
C LYS A 121 -2.39 7.29 28.73
N GLU A 122 -2.86 8.39 28.13
CA GLU A 122 -3.62 9.44 28.81
C GLU A 122 -4.86 9.77 28.00
N ILE A 123 -5.91 10.21 28.67
CA ILE A 123 -7.14 10.72 28.06
C ILE A 123 -6.78 11.95 27.22
N GLY A 124 -7.27 12.02 25.98
CA GLY A 124 -6.99 13.14 25.11
C GLY A 124 -7.27 12.85 23.63
N LYS A 125 -6.97 13.84 22.80
CA LYS A 125 -7.09 13.75 21.34
C LYS A 125 -5.78 13.33 20.72
N TYR A 126 -5.84 12.33 19.87
CA TYR A 126 -4.69 11.77 19.18
C TYR A 126 -4.99 11.57 17.70
N THR A 127 -3.94 11.47 16.90
CA THR A 127 -4.03 11.24 15.46
C THR A 127 -3.45 9.88 15.11
N ALA A 128 -4.20 9.05 14.39
CA ALA A 128 -3.74 7.79 13.81
C ALA A 128 -3.63 7.91 12.29
N THR A 129 -2.52 7.45 11.73
CA THR A 129 -2.31 7.40 10.27
C THR A 129 -2.72 6.05 9.72
N ILE A 130 -3.69 6.02 8.81
CA ILE A 130 -4.15 4.81 8.10
C ILE A 130 -3.52 4.78 6.72
N LYS A 131 -2.79 3.70 6.43
CA LYS A 131 -2.09 3.48 5.16
C LYS A 131 -2.91 2.57 4.23
N LEU A 132 -3.88 3.14 3.52
CA LEU A 132 -4.78 2.39 2.62
C LEU A 132 -4.07 1.85 1.38
N HIS A 133 -3.13 2.61 0.81
CA HIS A 133 -2.33 2.21 -0.35
C HIS A 133 -0.91 2.74 -0.25
N LYS A 134 0.02 2.26 -1.09
CA LYS A 134 1.43 2.72 -1.13
C LYS A 134 1.56 4.25 -1.18
N GLU A 135 0.63 4.90 -1.86
CA GLU A 135 0.59 6.35 -2.07
C GLU A 135 -0.55 7.05 -1.32
N VAL A 136 -1.48 6.31 -0.70
CA VAL A 136 -2.68 6.88 -0.07
C VAL A 136 -2.61 6.63 1.43
N LYS A 137 -2.47 7.72 2.19
CA LYS A 137 -2.48 7.74 3.65
C LYS A 137 -3.50 8.77 4.12
N VAL A 138 -4.19 8.45 5.21
CA VAL A 138 -5.19 9.33 5.83
C VAL A 138 -4.89 9.43 7.31
N ASP A 139 -4.92 10.65 7.83
CA ASP A 139 -4.82 10.89 9.26
C ASP A 139 -6.23 11.04 9.84
N ILE A 140 -6.51 10.30 10.90
CA ILE A 140 -7.80 10.29 11.60
C ILE A 140 -7.58 10.74 13.03
N GLU A 141 -8.40 11.70 13.47
CA GLU A 141 -8.47 12.12 14.86
C GLU A 141 -9.34 11.15 15.67
N PHE A 142 -8.83 10.72 16.81
CA PHE A 142 -9.58 9.93 17.78
C PHE A 142 -9.45 10.53 19.18
N ASP A 143 -10.56 10.55 19.89
CA ASP A 143 -10.66 10.97 21.28
C ASP A 143 -10.69 9.72 22.17
N VAL A 144 -9.86 9.72 23.20
CA VAL A 144 -9.87 8.65 24.19
C VAL A 144 -10.69 9.09 25.38
N VAL A 145 -11.81 8.40 25.61
CA VAL A 145 -12.76 8.71 26.67
C VAL A 145 -12.68 7.66 27.78
N SER A 146 -12.92 8.09 29.02
CA SER A 146 -12.99 7.19 30.17
C SER A 146 -14.23 6.30 30.08
N GLU A 147 -14.04 4.99 30.10
CA GLU A 147 -15.08 3.98 30.32
C GLU A 147 -15.18 3.58 31.80
#